data_AF-A0A2G2LT74-F1
#
_entry.id   AF-A0A2G2LT74-F1
#
_cell.length_a   1.000
_cell.length_b   1.000
_cell.length_c   1.000
_cell.angle_alpha   90.00
_cell.angle_beta   90.00
_cell.angle_gamma   90.00
#
_symmetry.space_group_name_H-M   'P 1'
#
loop_
_entity.id
_entity.type
_entity.pdbx_description
1 polymer ?
#
loop_
_entity_poly.entity_id
_entity_poly.type
_entity_poly.pdbx_seq_one_letter_code
_entity_poly.pdbx_strand_id
1 'polypeptide(L)'
;MVTFPVSESTILNVLYLLAAIVVGGFLTIQGLLNSRLSQSLDHPLQASFISFSVALVALVSFMMLRGIALPSISLLKPLPPYLFAGGLLGLLYVTTVLLLMPKIGVTNVIFAIFVGQTVISLLVDHSAVSCRPAWL
;
A
#
# COMPACT_ATOMS: atom_id res chain seq x y z
N MET A 1 21.34 32.92 19.95
CA MET A 1 20.69 31.84 19.18
C MET A 1 20.52 30.65 20.12
N VAL A 2 19.29 30.34 20.53
CA VAL A 2 19.00 29.15 21.34
C VAL A 2 18.93 27.96 20.38
N THR A 3 19.99 27.15 20.32
CA THR A 3 19.94 25.85 19.62
C THR A 3 19.32 24.85 20.58
N PHE A 4 18.03 24.54 20.39
CA PHE A 4 17.41 23.44 21.11
C PHE A 4 18.11 22.14 20.69
N PRO A 5 18.62 21.32 21.63
CA PRO A 5 19.23 20.04 21.28
C PRO A 5 18.14 19.16 20.65
N VAL A 6 18.31 18.82 19.38
CA VAL A 6 17.43 17.87 18.70
C VAL A 6 17.67 16.51 19.34
N SER A 7 16.66 15.91 19.97
CA SER A 7 16.79 14.57 20.54
C SER A 7 16.98 13.54 19.43
N GLU A 8 17.73 12.48 19.71
CA GLU A 8 17.94 11.36 18.77
C GLU A 8 16.61 10.74 18.29
N SER A 9 15.60 10.70 19.16
CA SER A 9 14.24 10.28 18.84
C SER A 9 13.55 11.19 17.81
N THR A 10 13.81 12.51 17.84
CA THR A 10 13.25 13.47 16.88
C THR A 10 13.84 13.24 15.49
N ILE A 11 15.15 12.99 15.42
CA ILE A 11 15.85 12.69 14.15
C ILE A 11 15.28 11.41 13.54
N LEU A 12 15.12 10.36 14.34
CA LEU A 12 14.58 9.07 13.88
C LEU A 12 13.14 9.19 13.36
N ASN A 13 12.28 9.96 14.06
CA ASN A 13 10.90 10.22 13.62
C ASN A 13 10.86 10.95 12.27
N VAL A 14 11.72 11.95 12.07
CA VAL A 14 11.82 12.66 10.78
C VAL A 14 12.24 11.69 9.68
N LEU A 15 13.19 10.79 9.93
CA LEU A 15 13.59 9.77 8.96
C LEU A 15 12.45 8.82 8.58
N TYR A 16 11.64 8.38 9.56
CA TYR A 16 10.46 7.56 9.28
C TYR A 16 9.41 8.28 8.45
N LEU A 17 9.17 9.57 8.73
CA LEU A 17 8.27 10.40 7.93
C LEU A 17 8.77 10.55 6.49
N LEU A 18 10.08 10.81 6.31
CA LEU A 18 10.68 10.89 4.98
C LEU A 18 10.56 9.56 4.23
N ALA A 19 10.78 8.43 4.88
CA ALA A 19 10.59 7.12 4.28
C ALA A 19 9.13 6.91 3.83
N ALA A 20 8.15 7.30 4.66
CA ALA A 20 6.73 7.21 4.31
C ALA A 20 6.39 8.08 3.08
N ILE A 21 6.94 9.29 2.98
CA ILE A 21 6.77 10.17 1.80
C ILE A 21 7.33 9.49 0.54
N VAL A 22 8.52 8.90 0.63
CA VAL A 22 9.14 8.17 -0.51
C VAL A 22 8.26 7.00 -0.95
N VAL A 23 7.71 6.23 -0.02
CA VAL A 23 6.78 5.12 -0.33
C VAL A 23 5.52 5.63 -1.02
N GLY A 24 4.97 6.77 -0.60
CA GLY A 24 3.86 7.43 -1.31
C GLY A 24 4.19 7.77 -2.77
N GLY A 25 5.43 8.20 -3.03
CA GLY A 25 5.96 8.41 -4.38
C GLY A 25 5.98 7.12 -5.21
N PHE A 26 6.38 6.00 -4.62
CA PHE A 26 6.38 4.70 -5.30
C PHE A 26 4.98 4.25 -5.73
N LEU A 27 3.94 4.50 -4.93
CA LEU A 27 2.55 4.21 -5.32
C LEU A 27 2.13 4.97 -6.59
N THR A 28 2.55 6.23 -6.71
CA THR A 28 2.26 7.04 -7.90
C THR A 28 2.97 6.49 -9.14
N ILE A 29 4.26 6.16 -9.00
CA ILE A 29 5.07 5.56 -10.09
C ILE A 29 4.48 4.21 -10.50
N GLN A 30 4.11 3.37 -9.53
CA GLN A 30 3.47 2.09 -9.77
C GLN A 30 2.15 2.24 -10.55
N GLY A 31 1.29 3.17 -10.14
CA GLY A 31 0.05 3.46 -10.86
C GLY A 31 0.30 3.85 -12.32
N LEU A 32 1.30 4.70 -12.57
CA LEU A 32 1.69 5.12 -13.92
C LEU A 32 2.22 3.94 -14.76
N LEU A 33 3.14 3.14 -14.22
CA LEU A 33 3.70 1.98 -14.92
C LEU A 33 2.62 0.94 -15.25
N ASN A 34 1.75 0.62 -14.28
CA ASN A 34 0.67 -0.33 -14.47
C ASN A 34 -0.40 0.20 -15.44
N SER A 35 -0.67 1.51 -15.43
CA SER A 35 -1.58 2.15 -16.41
C SER A 35 -1.02 2.08 -17.82
N ARG A 36 0.28 2.33 -18.01
CA ARG A 36 0.95 2.14 -19.31
C ARG A 36 0.91 0.68 -19.76
N LEU A 37 1.19 -0.27 -18.86
CA LEU A 37 1.06 -1.70 -19.15
C LEU A 37 -0.37 -2.06 -19.58
N SER A 38 -1.38 -1.49 -18.91
CA SER A 38 -2.79 -1.69 -19.24
C SER A 38 -3.19 -1.14 -20.60
N GLN A 39 -2.52 -0.12 -21.12
CA GLN A 39 -2.77 0.41 -22.46
C GLN A 39 -2.17 -0.47 -23.56
N SER A 40 -1.19 -1.32 -23.21
CA SER A 40 -0.56 -2.28 -24.12
C SER A 40 -1.26 -3.64 -24.15
N LEU A 41 -2.37 -3.80 -23.43
CA LEU A 41 -3.09 -5.06 -23.25
C LEU A 41 -4.58 -4.86 -23.54
N ASP A 42 -5.29 -5.95 -23.81
CA ASP A 42 -6.72 -5.90 -24.17
C ASP A 42 -7.62 -5.55 -22.99
N HIS A 43 -7.20 -5.89 -21.76
CA HIS A 43 -8.02 -5.69 -20.57
C HIS A 43 -7.22 -5.29 -19.32
N PRO A 44 -7.68 -4.32 -18.51
CA PRO A 44 -6.97 -3.86 -17.29
C PRO A 44 -6.70 -4.93 -16.23
N LEU A 45 -7.54 -5.97 -16.17
CA LEU A 45 -7.28 -7.12 -15.29
C LEU A 45 -6.04 -7.92 -15.73
N GLN A 46 -5.71 -7.96 -17.02
CA GLN A 46 -4.48 -8.62 -17.49
C GLN A 46 -3.25 -7.87 -16.98
N ALA A 47 -3.25 -6.54 -17.08
CA ALA A 47 -2.16 -5.72 -16.51
C ALA A 47 -2.05 -5.90 -15.00
N SER A 48 -3.18 -5.87 -14.28
CA SER A 48 -3.19 -6.12 -12.84
C SER A 48 -2.63 -7.49 -12.49
N PHE A 49 -3.02 -8.55 -13.22
CA PHE A 49 -2.51 -9.90 -13.05
C PHE A 49 -0.99 -9.97 -13.25
N ILE A 50 -0.46 -9.36 -14.31
CA ILE A 50 0.99 -9.31 -14.57
C ILE A 50 1.70 -8.56 -13.44
N SER A 51 1.21 -7.38 -13.02
CA SER A 51 1.81 -6.60 -11.95
C SER A 51 1.84 -7.36 -10.62
N PHE A 52 0.75 -8.04 -10.24
CA PHE A 52 0.73 -8.87 -9.03
C PHE A 52 1.63 -10.09 -9.15
N SER A 53 1.75 -10.69 -10.33
CA SER A 53 2.65 -11.82 -10.56
C SER A 53 4.12 -11.41 -10.40
N VAL A 54 4.51 -10.27 -10.98
CA VAL A 54 5.86 -9.71 -10.81
C VAL A 54 6.14 -9.38 -9.35
N ALA A 55 5.19 -8.75 -8.65
CA ALA A 55 5.32 -8.45 -7.23
C ALA A 55 5.46 -9.72 -6.37
N LEU A 56 4.69 -10.77 -6.65
CA LEU A 56 4.75 -12.05 -5.96
C LEU A 56 6.11 -12.73 -6.17
N VAL A 57 6.60 -12.78 -7.41
CA VAL A 57 7.91 -13.35 -7.72
C VAL A 57 9.02 -12.59 -6.99
N ALA A 58 9.01 -11.25 -7.05
CA ALA A 58 9.99 -10.42 -6.36
C ALA A 58 9.97 -10.62 -4.84
N LEU A 59 8.77 -10.71 -4.25
CA LEU A 59 8.59 -10.96 -2.82
C LEU A 59 9.18 -12.31 -2.41
N VAL A 60 8.82 -13.38 -3.12
CA VAL A 60 9.32 -14.73 -2.83
C VAL A 60 10.83 -14.81 -3.00
N SER A 61 11.39 -14.22 -4.07
CA SER A 61 12.83 -14.15 -4.27
C SER A 61 13.53 -13.41 -3.13
N PHE A 62 12.99 -12.28 -2.66
CA PHE A 62 13.57 -11.52 -1.56
C PHE A 62 13.52 -12.29 -0.24
N MET A 63 12.42 -13.00 0.03
CA MET A 63 12.31 -13.89 1.19
C MET A 63 13.38 -14.98 1.16
N MET A 64 13.56 -15.64 0.02
CA MET A 64 14.59 -16.67 -0.16
C MET A 64 16.01 -16.12 0.05
N LEU A 65 16.33 -14.96 -0.53
CA LEU A 65 17.64 -14.31 -0.37
C LEU A 65 17.93 -13.90 1.09
N ARG A 66 16.88 -13.62 1.87
CA ARG A 66 16.97 -13.30 3.30
C ARG A 66 16.87 -14.52 4.21
N GLY A 67 16.70 -15.72 3.66
CA GLY A 67 16.49 -16.94 4.44
C GLY A 67 15.16 -16.98 5.20
N ILE A 68 14.17 -16.19 4.79
CA ILE A 68 12.85 -16.13 5.40
C ILE A 68 11.98 -17.22 4.77
N ALA A 69 11.55 -18.18 5.59
CA ALA A 69 10.67 -19.28 5.14
C ALA A 69 9.25 -18.78 4.84
N LEU A 70 8.56 -19.46 3.92
CA LEU A 70 7.13 -19.24 3.69
C LEU A 70 6.32 -19.67 4.91
N PRO A 71 5.20 -18.98 5.22
CA PRO A 71 4.34 -19.35 6.34
C PRO A 71 3.74 -20.75 6.12
N SER A 72 3.72 -21.57 7.17
CA SER A 72 3.08 -22.88 7.11
C SER A 72 1.56 -22.75 7.07
N ILE A 73 0.89 -23.65 6.35
CA ILE A 73 -0.59 -23.68 6.25
C ILE A 73 -1.23 -23.82 7.65
N SER A 74 -0.56 -24.50 8.57
CA SER A 74 -1.01 -24.65 9.97
C SER A 74 -1.14 -23.32 10.70
N LEU A 75 -0.28 -22.34 10.41
CA LEU A 75 -0.35 -21.00 10.98
C LEU A 75 -1.46 -20.16 10.35
N LEU A 76 -1.86 -20.46 9.12
CA LEU A 76 -2.91 -19.73 8.41
C LEU A 76 -4.32 -20.19 8.79
N LYS A 77 -4.49 -21.49 9.09
CA LYS A 77 -5.79 -22.10 9.37
C LYS A 77 -6.59 -21.46 10.52
N PRO A 78 -5.99 -21.04 11.66
CA PRO A 78 -6.74 -20.42 12.75
C PRO A 78 -6.99 -18.92 12.55
N LEU A 79 -6.45 -18.29 11.50
CA LEU A 79 -6.56 -16.85 11.32
C LEU A 79 -7.97 -16.43 10.87
N PRO A 80 -8.51 -15.32 11.38
CA PRO A 80 -9.77 -14.77 10.91
C PRO A 80 -9.74 -14.45 9.41
N PRO A 81 -10.79 -14.79 8.63
CA PRO A 81 -10.77 -14.67 7.17
C PRO A 81 -10.67 -13.23 6.67
N TYR A 82 -11.11 -12.24 7.45
CA TYR A 82 -11.02 -10.83 7.07
C TYR A 82 -9.57 -10.33 6.96
N LEU A 83 -8.60 -10.99 7.60
CA LEU A 83 -7.18 -10.61 7.48
C LEU A 83 -6.65 -10.81 6.05
N PHE A 84 -7.26 -11.71 5.27
CA PHE A 84 -6.90 -11.95 3.88
C PHE A 84 -7.54 -10.95 2.91
N ALA A 85 -8.45 -10.09 3.38
CA ALA A 85 -9.12 -9.09 2.56
C ALA A 85 -8.14 -8.06 1.96
N GLY A 86 -6.95 -7.88 2.56
CA GLY A 86 -5.93 -6.98 2.04
C GLY A 86 -5.53 -7.28 0.60
N GLY A 87 -5.43 -8.56 0.22
CA GLY A 87 -5.13 -8.95 -1.17
C GLY A 87 -6.25 -8.55 -2.14
N LEU A 88 -7.51 -8.74 -1.73
CA LEU A 88 -8.68 -8.34 -2.51
C LEU A 88 -8.77 -6.82 -2.68
N LEU A 89 -8.54 -6.07 -1.60
CA LEU A 89 -8.52 -4.61 -1.63
C LEU A 89 -7.39 -4.08 -2.54
N GLY A 90 -6.22 -4.72 -2.53
CA GLY A 90 -5.12 -4.42 -3.45
C GLY A 90 -5.52 -4.63 -4.91
N LEU A 91 -6.16 -5.76 -5.23
CA LEU A 91 -6.67 -6.05 -6.58
C LEU A 91 -7.65 -4.96 -7.06
N LEU A 92 -8.61 -4.60 -6.22
CA LEU A 92 -9.60 -3.55 -6.52
C LEU A 92 -8.90 -2.20 -6.73
N TYR A 93 -8.00 -1.83 -5.83
CA TYR A 93 -7.23 -0.58 -5.92
C TYR A 93 -6.48 -0.45 -7.25
N VAL A 94 -5.64 -1.45 -7.60
CA VAL A 94 -4.83 -1.40 -8.82
C VAL A 94 -5.72 -1.37 -10.05
N THR A 95 -6.73 -2.24 -10.12
CA THR A 95 -7.64 -2.30 -11.28
C THR A 95 -8.39 -0.99 -11.48
N THR A 96 -8.90 -0.39 -10.40
CA THR A 96 -9.59 0.90 -10.44
C THR A 96 -8.67 2.03 -10.88
N VAL A 97 -7.43 2.07 -10.38
CA VAL A 97 -6.43 3.04 -10.84
C VAL A 97 -6.22 2.94 -12.35
N LEU A 98 -6.09 1.71 -12.87
CA LEU A 98 -5.85 1.46 -14.29
C LEU A 98 -7.03 1.89 -15.17
N LEU A 99 -8.25 1.70 -14.67
CA LEU A 99 -9.48 2.12 -15.35
C LEU A 99 -9.69 3.64 -15.32
N LEU A 100 -9.29 4.30 -14.24
CA LEU A 100 -9.56 5.74 -14.05
C LEU A 100 -8.47 6.64 -14.61
N MET A 101 -7.20 6.24 -14.54
CA MET A 101 -6.08 7.08 -14.98
C MET A 101 -6.20 7.55 -16.44
N PRO A 102 -6.56 6.70 -17.42
CA PRO A 102 -6.76 7.15 -18.80
C PRO A 102 -7.99 8.04 -19.00
N LYS A 103 -8.98 7.97 -18.09
CA LYS A 103 -10.26 8.69 -18.23
C LYS A 103 -10.24 10.08 -17.65
N ILE A 104 -9.66 10.24 -16.46
CA ILE A 104 -9.68 11.52 -15.72
C ILE A 104 -8.27 12.06 -15.45
N GLY A 105 -7.23 11.38 -15.91
CA GLY A 105 -5.83 11.78 -15.75
C GLY A 105 -5.22 11.34 -14.41
N VAL A 106 -3.88 11.20 -14.41
CA VAL A 106 -3.10 10.73 -13.26
C VAL A 106 -3.29 11.62 -12.03
N THR A 107 -3.17 12.94 -12.19
CA THR A 107 -3.27 13.90 -11.09
C THR A 107 -4.60 13.79 -10.34
N ASN A 108 -5.71 13.71 -11.07
CA ASN A 108 -7.04 13.62 -10.47
C ASN A 108 -7.24 12.30 -9.72
N VAL A 109 -6.77 11.18 -10.28
CA VAL A 109 -6.84 9.87 -9.61
C VAL A 109 -6.05 9.86 -8.31
N ILE A 110 -4.79 10.31 -8.35
CA ILE A 110 -3.93 10.30 -7.15
C ILE A 110 -4.45 11.27 -6.08
N PHE A 111 -4.94 12.45 -6.47
CA PHE A 111 -5.56 13.38 -5.52
C PHE A 111 -6.81 12.78 -4.87
N ALA A 112 -7.72 12.18 -5.66
CA ALA A 112 -8.91 11.52 -5.13
C ALA A 112 -8.57 10.36 -4.18
N ILE A 113 -7.55 9.57 -4.49
CA ILE A 113 -7.04 8.51 -3.61
C ILE A 113 -6.53 9.08 -2.30
N PHE A 114 -5.73 10.15 -2.36
CA PHE A 114 -5.21 10.80 -1.17
C PHE A 114 -6.33 11.31 -0.26
N VAL A 115 -7.32 12.02 -0.82
CA VAL A 115 -8.51 12.48 -0.09
C VAL A 115 -9.26 11.30 0.55
N GLY A 116 -9.51 10.23 -0.22
CA GLY A 116 -10.18 9.04 0.29
C GLY A 116 -9.41 8.36 1.43
N GLN A 117 -8.09 8.23 1.31
CA GLN A 117 -7.22 7.69 2.35
C GLN A 117 -7.27 8.53 3.63
N THR A 118 -7.23 9.86 3.52
CA THR A 118 -7.35 10.76 4.68
C THR A 118 -8.71 10.61 5.36
N VAL A 119 -9.81 10.61 4.60
CA VAL A 119 -11.16 10.45 5.16
C VAL A 119 -11.32 9.11 5.88
N ILE A 120 -10.88 8.01 5.26
CA ILE A 120 -10.95 6.68 5.87
C ILE A 120 -10.05 6.60 7.11
N SER A 121 -8.84 7.18 7.08
CA SER A 121 -7.96 7.23 8.26
C SER A 121 -8.65 7.92 9.44
N LEU A 122 -9.28 9.07 9.21
CA LEU A 122 -10.01 9.79 10.25
C LEU A 122 -11.19 8.98 10.82
N LEU A 123 -11.92 8.26 9.96
CA LEU A 123 -13.03 7.41 10.40
C LEU A 123 -12.53 6.24 11.24
N VAL A 124 -11.43 5.60 10.82
CA VAL A 124 -10.80 4.52 11.57
C VAL A 124 -10.31 5.03 12.92
N ASP A 125 -9.60 6.16 12.97
CA ASP A 125 -9.10 6.74 14.21
C ASP A 125 -10.24 7.13 15.16
N HIS A 126 -11.31 7.74 14.64
CA HIS A 126 -12.48 8.08 15.45
C HIS A 126 -13.17 6.83 16.03
N SER A 127 -13.29 5.78 15.23
CA SER A 127 -13.86 4.51 15.68
C SER A 127 -12.96 3.79 16.70
N ALA A 128 -11.63 3.86 16.53
CA ALA A 128 -10.65 3.28 17.43
C ALA A 128 -10.54 4.04 18.77
N VAL A 129 -10.78 5.35 18.78
CA VAL A 129 -10.87 6.14 20.00
C VAL A 129 -12.19 5.86 20.75
N SER A 130 -13.31 5.66 20.02
CA SER A 130 -14.60 5.30 20.65
C SER A 130 -14.63 3.85 21.16
N CYS A 131 -14.04 2.92 20.41
CA CYS A 131 -13.81 1.54 20.85
C CYS A 131 -12.37 1.43 21.34
N ARG A 132 -12.09 1.82 22.60
CA ARG A 132 -10.80 1.51 23.23
C ARG A 132 -10.48 0.02 22.98
N PRO A 133 -9.42 -0.32 22.23
CA PRO A 133 -9.06 -1.70 22.03
C PRO A 133 -8.55 -2.24 23.37
N ALA A 134 -9.19 -3.29 23.90
CA ALA A 134 -8.79 -3.97 25.13
C ALA A 134 -7.52 -4.83 24.94
N TRP A 135 -6.57 -4.38 24.11
CA TRP A 135 -5.32 -5.10 23.80
C TRP A 135 -4.05 -4.26 24.07
N LEU A 136 -4.15 -3.20 24.87
CA LEU A 136 -3.02 -2.61 25.61
C LEU A 136 -3.18 -2.97 27.08
#